data_AF-R7U5K5-F1
#
_entry.id   AF-R7U5K5-F1
#
_cell.length_a   1.000
_cell.length_b   1.000
_cell.length_c   1.000
_cell.angle_alpha   90.00
_cell.angle_beta   90.00
_cell.angle_gamma   90.00
#
_symmetry.space_group_name_H-M   'P 1'
#
loop_
_entity.id
_entity.type
_entity.pdbx_description
1 polymer ?
#
loop_
_entity_poly.entity_id
_entity_poly.type
_entity_poly.pdbx_seq_one_letter_code
_entity_poly.pdbx_strand_id
1 'polypeptide(L)'
;MTLTGGVFSIGGKEAIIDSLSTDLSGDEPAAKKSKASAYASIMAESMSQEDMKSAEKLGEDLANEMLKNGADAILKATKAQMAAEIIKDKAEREAKKSQS
;
A
#
# COMPACT_ATOMS: atom_id res chain seq x y z
N MET A 1 8.01 6.02 -15.52
CA MET A 1 7.36 4.96 -14.71
C MET A 1 5.88 5.28 -14.51
N THR A 2 5.02 4.26 -14.60
CA THR A 2 3.59 4.37 -14.23
C THR A 2 3.31 3.43 -13.07
N LEU A 3 2.61 3.92 -12.07
CA LEU A 3 2.14 3.15 -10.93
C LEU A 3 0.61 3.12 -10.94
N THR A 4 0.03 1.94 -10.76
CA THR A 4 -1.42 1.74 -10.64
C THR A 4 -1.70 1.09 -9.29
N GLY A 5 -2.60 1.69 -8.53
CA GLY A 5 -3.00 1.25 -7.19
C GLY A 5 -4.48 0.89 -7.15
N GLY A 6 -4.83 -0.06 -6.29
CA GLY A 6 -6.22 -0.51 -6.13
C GLY A 6 -6.55 -0.80 -4.67
N VAL A 7 -7.69 -0.31 -4.20
CA VAL A 7 -8.27 -0.62 -2.88
C VAL A 7 -9.66 -1.21 -3.10
N PHE A 8 -9.92 -2.37 -2.50
CA PHE A 8 -11.13 -3.16 -2.72
C PHE A 8 -11.80 -3.50 -1.40
N SER A 9 -13.14 -3.55 -1.40
CA SER A 9 -13.90 -4.10 -0.27
C SER A 9 -13.86 -5.62 -0.27
N ILE A 10 -14.25 -6.22 0.86
CA ILE A 10 -14.38 -7.68 0.96
C ILE A 10 -15.42 -8.18 -0.05
N GLY A 11 -15.00 -9.06 -0.95
CA GLY A 11 -15.82 -9.55 -2.04
C GLY A 11 -15.89 -8.62 -3.26
N GLY A 12 -15.11 -7.53 -3.29
CA GLY A 12 -14.88 -6.71 -4.49
C GLY A 12 -16.07 -5.89 -4.97
N LYS A 13 -17.06 -5.61 -4.10
CA LYS A 13 -18.26 -4.83 -4.46
C LYS A 13 -17.97 -3.34 -4.65
N GLU A 14 -16.96 -2.85 -3.94
CA GLU A 14 -16.49 -1.48 -4.02
C GLU A 14 -15.00 -1.50 -4.33
N ALA A 15 -14.58 -0.62 -5.21
CA ALA A 15 -13.19 -0.49 -5.62
C ALA A 15 -12.84 0.96 -5.91
N ILE A 16 -11.64 1.37 -5.52
CA ILE A 16 -10.99 2.59 -5.97
C ILE A 16 -9.71 2.16 -6.66
N ILE A 17 -9.58 2.52 -7.93
CA ILE A 17 -8.42 2.21 -8.77
C ILE A 17 -7.96 3.53 -9.35
N ASP A 18 -6.68 3.81 -9.20
CA ASP A 18 -6.09 5.05 -9.69
C ASP A 18 -4.68 4.80 -10.22
N SER A 19 -4.19 5.70 -11.05
CA SER A 19 -2.86 5.60 -11.65
C SER A 19 -2.20 6.95 -11.80
N LEU A 20 -0.94 7.01 -11.41
CA LEU A 20 -0.08 8.17 -11.62
C LEU A 20 1.19 7.74 -12.34
N SER A 21 1.77 8.69 -13.07
CA SER A 21 3.02 8.50 -13.79
C SER A 21 4.02 9.57 -13.39
N THR A 22 5.29 9.18 -13.31
CA THR A 22 6.42 10.10 -13.20
C THR A 22 7.46 9.70 -14.25
N ASP A 23 8.22 10.66 -14.74
CA ASP A 23 9.42 10.34 -15.49
C ASP A 23 10.54 9.92 -14.52
N LEU A 24 11.28 8.88 -14.87
CA LEU A 24 12.49 8.46 -14.16
C LEU A 24 13.58 8.43 -15.22
N SER A 25 14.32 9.53 -15.32
CA SER A 25 15.20 9.81 -16.45
C SER A 25 16.51 9.02 -16.38
N GLY A 26 16.91 8.48 -15.21
CA GLY A 26 18.04 7.54 -15.09
C GLY A 26 19.40 8.09 -15.51
N ASP A 27 19.50 9.39 -15.80
CA ASP A 27 20.64 9.98 -16.50
C ASP A 27 21.82 10.32 -15.58
N GLU A 28 21.63 10.27 -14.26
CA GLU A 28 22.74 10.53 -13.32
C GLU A 28 23.40 9.23 -12.85
N PRO A 29 24.69 9.00 -13.17
CA PRO A 29 25.43 7.88 -12.62
C PRO A 29 25.48 8.03 -11.11
N ALA A 30 25.26 6.92 -10.38
CA ALA A 30 25.35 6.86 -8.92
C ALA A 30 26.58 7.64 -8.43
N ALA A 31 26.34 8.86 -7.91
CA ALA A 31 27.42 9.69 -7.43
C ALA A 31 28.10 8.91 -6.32
N LYS A 32 29.38 8.53 -6.51
CA LYS A 32 30.19 7.68 -5.62
C LYS A 32 30.31 8.18 -4.16
N LYS A 33 29.55 9.21 -3.75
CA LYS A 33 29.71 9.95 -2.50
C LYS A 33 28.40 10.40 -1.82
N SER A 34 27.20 10.13 -2.34
CA SER A 34 25.98 10.40 -1.56
C SER A 34 25.72 9.25 -0.59
N LYS A 35 25.58 9.52 0.71
CA LYS A 35 25.07 8.52 1.66
C LYS A 35 23.73 8.03 1.12
N ALA A 36 23.65 6.74 0.80
CA ALA A 36 22.40 6.16 0.33
C ALA A 36 21.32 6.35 1.39
N SER A 37 20.18 6.89 0.97
CA SER A 37 19.02 7.03 1.83
C SER A 37 18.19 5.76 1.76
N ALA A 38 17.49 5.44 2.84
CA ALA A 38 16.51 4.37 2.83
C ALA A 38 15.19 4.93 2.29
N TYR A 39 14.66 4.32 1.23
CA TYR A 39 13.35 4.63 0.66
C TYR A 39 12.45 3.44 0.91
N ALA A 40 11.36 3.61 1.67
CA ALA A 40 10.53 2.51 2.17
C ALA A 40 11.34 1.36 2.81
N SER A 41 12.40 1.68 3.56
CA SER A 41 13.37 0.73 4.15
C SER A 41 14.27 -0.03 3.16
N ILE A 42 14.27 0.35 1.89
CA ILE A 42 15.15 -0.19 0.85
C ILE A 42 16.35 0.74 0.67
N MET A 43 17.57 0.18 0.71
CA MET A 43 18.80 0.89 0.38
C MET A 43 19.32 0.42 -0.97
N ALA A 44 19.39 1.32 -1.95
CA ALA A 44 19.91 1.05 -3.29
C ALA A 44 21.05 2.02 -3.62
N GLU A 45 22.28 1.64 -3.30
CA GLU A 45 23.47 2.50 -3.43
C GLU A 45 23.90 2.72 -4.89
N SER A 46 23.55 1.78 -5.77
CA SER A 46 23.91 1.82 -7.20
C SER A 46 22.88 2.53 -8.07
N MET A 47 21.78 3.03 -7.49
CA MET A 47 20.70 3.71 -8.21
C MET A 47 20.72 5.22 -7.97
N SER A 48 20.19 5.98 -8.94
CA SER A 48 19.94 7.41 -8.78
C SER A 48 19.04 7.65 -7.56
N GLN A 49 19.55 8.42 -6.59
CA GLN A 49 18.80 8.75 -5.38
C GLN A 49 17.60 9.65 -5.69
N GLU A 50 17.67 10.44 -6.77
CA GLU A 50 16.55 11.27 -7.23
C GLU A 50 15.45 10.44 -7.86
N ASP A 51 15.79 9.40 -8.62
CA ASP A 51 14.81 8.46 -9.15
C ASP A 51 14.15 7.67 -8.03
N MET A 52 14.93 7.22 -7.04
CA MET A 52 14.39 6.53 -5.86
C MET A 52 13.44 7.42 -5.07
N LYS A 53 13.80 8.68 -4.85
CA LYS A 53 12.94 9.68 -4.19
C LYS A 53 11.67 9.95 -4.99
N SER A 54 11.79 10.08 -6.32
CA SER A 54 10.65 10.35 -7.20
C SER A 54 9.69 9.16 -7.25
N ALA A 55 10.21 7.93 -7.23
CA ALA A 55 9.42 6.71 -7.16
C ALA A 55 8.69 6.57 -5.80
N GLU A 56 9.36 6.85 -4.68
CA GLU A 56 8.72 6.86 -3.36
C GLU A 56 7.61 7.92 -3.29
N LYS A 57 7.91 9.14 -3.75
CA LYS A 57 6.94 10.23 -3.82
C LYS A 57 5.75 9.90 -4.71
N LEU A 58 5.95 9.24 -5.85
CA LEU A 58 4.85 8.78 -6.71
C LEU A 58 3.90 7.85 -5.95
N GLY A 59 4.46 6.93 -5.14
CA GLY A 59 3.69 6.02 -4.29
C GLY A 59 2.89 6.76 -3.22
N GLU A 60 3.52 7.72 -2.52
CA GLU A 60 2.84 8.55 -1.52
C GLU A 60 1.73 9.40 -2.13
N ASP A 61 2.00 10.08 -3.25
CA ASP A 61 1.05 10.94 -3.94
C ASP A 61 -0.16 10.12 -4.43
N LEU A 62 0.07 8.93 -4.99
CA LEU A 62 -1.00 8.01 -5.38
C LEU A 62 -1.83 7.56 -4.19
N ALA A 63 -1.18 7.16 -3.08
CA ALA A 63 -1.90 6.74 -1.87
C ALA A 63 -2.76 7.88 -1.31
N ASN A 64 -2.24 9.11 -1.29
CA ASN A 64 -2.97 10.30 -0.87
C ASN A 64 -4.17 10.60 -1.78
N GLU A 65 -4.03 10.44 -3.09
CA GLU A 65 -5.14 10.60 -4.04
C GLU A 65 -6.24 9.55 -3.78
N MET A 66 -5.84 8.29 -3.61
CA MET A 66 -6.78 7.22 -3.30
C MET A 66 -7.51 7.45 -1.97
N LEU A 67 -6.82 7.99 -0.95
CA LEU A 67 -7.44 8.37 0.31
C LEU A 67 -8.47 9.50 0.14
N LYS A 68 -8.17 10.53 -0.67
CA LYS A 68 -9.14 11.58 -1.00
C LYS A 68 -10.35 11.03 -1.75
N ASN A 69 -10.15 10.01 -2.58
CA ASN A 69 -11.21 9.31 -3.32
C ASN A 69 -12.03 8.35 -2.45
N GLY A 70 -11.76 8.27 -1.13
CA GLY A 70 -12.55 7.49 -0.18
C GLY A 70 -12.00 6.09 0.13
N ALA A 71 -10.74 5.81 -0.22
CA ALA A 71 -10.12 4.52 0.10
C ALA A 71 -10.10 4.23 1.60
N ASP A 72 -10.07 5.27 2.44
CA ASP A 72 -10.11 5.11 3.90
C ASP A 72 -11.41 4.43 4.38
N ALA A 73 -12.54 4.76 3.76
CA ALA A 73 -13.84 4.21 4.11
C ALA A 73 -13.89 2.70 3.80
N ILE A 74 -13.42 2.31 2.62
CA ILE A 74 -13.34 0.90 2.20
C ILE A 74 -12.44 0.12 3.14
N LEU A 75 -11.26 0.65 3.49
CA LEU A 75 -10.32 0.01 4.39
C LEU A 75 -10.88 -0.14 5.81
N LYS A 76 -11.57 0.88 6.33
CA LYS A 76 -12.21 0.84 7.66
C LYS A 76 -13.33 -0.20 7.71
N ALA A 77 -14.22 -0.20 6.72
CA ALA A 77 -15.33 -1.17 6.63
C ALA A 77 -14.80 -2.60 6.54
N THR A 78 -13.79 -2.82 5.69
CA THR A 78 -13.12 -4.12 5.52
C THR A 78 -12.50 -4.61 6.83
N LYS A 79 -11.75 -3.77 7.54
CA LYS A 79 -11.16 -4.13 8.85
C LYS A 79 -12.22 -4.47 9.89
N ALA A 80 -13.30 -3.69 9.95
CA ALA A 80 -14.39 -3.93 10.89
C ALA A 80 -15.10 -5.27 10.60
N GLN A 81 -15.37 -5.57 9.34
CA GLN A 81 -15.97 -6.85 8.94
C GLN A 81 -15.04 -8.03 9.28
N MET A 82 -13.74 -7.95 8.95
CA MET A 82 -12.79 -9.00 9.31
C MET A 82 -12.72 -9.24 10.83
N ALA A 83 -12.71 -8.18 11.63
CA ALA A 83 -12.71 -8.30 13.08
C ALA A 83 -13.99 -9.00 13.60
N ALA A 84 -15.16 -8.65 13.05
CA ALA A 84 -16.42 -9.28 13.40
C ALA A 84 -16.45 -10.77 13.02
N GLU A 85 -15.93 -11.13 11.84
CA GLU A 85 -15.83 -12.53 11.40
C GLU A 85 -14.91 -13.33 12.33
N ILE A 86 -13.76 -12.79 12.73
CA ILE A 86 -12.84 -13.46 13.66
C ILE A 86 -13.51 -13.71 15.04
N ILE A 87 -14.28 -12.74 15.54
CA ILE A 87 -14.98 -12.89 16.83
C ILE A 87 -16.05 -13.99 16.73
N LYS A 88 -16.83 -13.98 15.64
CA LYS A 88 -17.85 -15.00 15.39
C LYS A 88 -17.22 -16.40 15.28
N ASP A 89 -16.14 -16.53 14.51
CA ASP A 89 -15.42 -17.79 14.33
C ASP A 89 -14.90 -18.35 15.67
N LYS A 90 -14.38 -17.48 16.55
CA LYS A 90 -13.92 -17.88 17.88
C LYS A 90 -15.08 -18.38 18.75
N ALA A 91 -16.19 -17.64 18.79
CA ALA A 91 -17.36 -18.03 19.57
C ALA A 91 -17.95 -19.38 19.11
N GLU A 92 -18.02 -19.61 17.80
CA GLU A 92 -18.51 -20.87 17.24
C GLU A 92 -17.58 -22.05 17.55
N ARG A 93 -16.26 -21.84 17.56
CA ARG A 93 -15.28 -22.86 17.96
C ARG A 93 -15.35 -23.19 19.44
N GLU A 94 -15.57 -22.20 20.30
CA GLU A 94 -15.73 -22.42 21.74
C GLU A 94 -17.03 -23.17 22.04
N ALA A 95 -18.16 -22.79 21.42
CA ALA A 95 -19.42 -23.50 21.56
C ALA A 95 -19.33 -24.98 21.13
N LYS A 96 -18.64 -25.27 20.01
CA LYS A 96 -18.41 -26.65 19.55
C LYS A 96 -17.51 -27.46 20.48
N LYS A 97 -16.50 -26.81 21.10
CA LYS A 97 -15.63 -27.45 22.09
C LYS A 97 -16.34 -27.74 23.41
N SER A 98 -17.31 -26.93 23.80
CA SER A 98 -18.11 -27.16 25.02
C SER A 98 -19.23 -28.19 24.85
N GLN A 99 -19.54 -28.59 23.61
CA GLN A 99 -20.51 -29.63 23.27
C GLN A 99 -19.87 -30.98 22.90
N SER A 100 -18.54 -31.07 22.93
CA SER A 100 -17.77 -32.31 22.73
C SER A 100 -17.17 -32.77 24.06
#